data_AF-A0A382QZ81-F1
#
_entry.id   AF-A0A382QZ81-F1
#
_cell.length_a   1.000
_cell.length_b   1.000
_cell.length_c   1.000
_cell.angle_alpha   90.00
_cell.angle_beta   90.00
_cell.angle_gamma   90.00
#
_symmetry.space_group_name_H-M   'P 1'
#
loop_
_entity.id
_entity.type
_entity.pdbx_description
1 polymer ?
#
loop_
_entity_poly.entity_id
_entity_poly.type
_entity_poly.pdbx_seq_one_letter_code
_entity_poly.pdbx_strand_id
1 'polypeptide(L)' 'GPGAAFIQLGDVSLVTAGSDVRFGLLGSKTVGAATLLRFYVLHCIAVPLGAGLLIAVHFWRVRKDGGISGPM' A
#
# COMPACT_ATOMS: atom_id res chain seq x y z
N GLY A 1 -11.52 -13.47 -0.47
CA GLY A 1 -10.50 -13.97 0.49
C GLY A 1 -10.87 -13.61 1.92
N PRO A 2 -10.17 -14.11 2.95
CA PRO A 2 -10.54 -13.91 4.36
C PRO A 2 -10.60 -12.43 4.79
N GLY A 3 -9.90 -11.53 4.08
CA GLY A 3 -9.97 -10.09 4.31
C GLY A 3 -11.20 -9.36 3.76
N ALA A 4 -12.00 -10.01 2.90
CA ALA A 4 -13.19 -9.40 2.29
C ALA A 4 -14.30 -9.10 3.32
N ALA A 5 -14.31 -9.83 4.44
CA ALA A 5 -15.24 -9.62 5.55
C ALA A 5 -15.04 -8.26 6.24
N PHE A 6 -13.83 -7.67 6.18
CA PHE A 6 -13.54 -6.37 6.79
C PHE A 6 -13.93 -5.17 5.92
N ILE A 7 -14.37 -5.42 4.68
CA ILE A 7 -14.74 -4.38 3.70
C ILE A 7 -16.20 -4.62 3.27
N GLN A 8 -17.10 -4.66 4.24
CA GLN A 8 -18.54 -4.76 4.06
C GLN A 8 -19.21 -3.55 4.71
N LEU A 9 -20.16 -2.93 4.02
CA LEU A 9 -20.96 -1.83 4.56
C LEU A 9 -22.36 -2.36 4.84
N GLY A 10 -22.60 -2.79 6.08
CA GLY A 10 -23.80 -3.55 6.43
C GLY A 10 -23.86 -4.87 5.64
N ASP A 11 -24.95 -5.10 4.92
CA ASP A 11 -25.17 -6.31 4.12
C ASP A 11 -24.54 -6.26 2.70
N VAL A 12 -23.87 -5.16 2.34
CA VAL A 12 -23.29 -4.97 0.99
C VAL A 12 -21.80 -5.31 0.98
N SER A 13 -21.43 -6.38 0.28
CA SER A 13 -20.03 -6.76 0.05
C SER A 13 -19.39 -5.88 -1.01
N LEU A 14 -18.41 -5.06 -0.61
CA LEU A 14 -17.68 -4.17 -1.52
C LEU A 14 -16.65 -4.96 -2.36
N VAL A 15 -16.24 -6.14 -1.89
CA VAL A 15 -15.38 -7.07 -2.60
C VAL A 15 -16.26 -8.12 -3.30
N THR A 16 -16.33 -8.03 -4.62
CA THR A 16 -17.07 -8.98 -5.48
C THR A 16 -16.11 -9.59 -6.50
N ALA A 17 -16.54 -10.64 -7.23
CA ALA A 17 -15.75 -11.19 -8.33
C ALA A 17 -15.40 -10.16 -9.44
N GLY A 18 -16.16 -9.07 -9.53
CA GLY A 18 -15.90 -7.94 -10.43
C GLY A 18 -15.14 -6.76 -9.80
N SER A 19 -15.11 -6.64 -8.46
CA SER A 19 -14.49 -5.55 -7.70
C SER A 19 -13.40 -6.07 -6.74
N ASP A 20 -12.45 -6.81 -7.31
CA ASP A 20 -11.32 -7.37 -6.56
C ASP A 20 -10.17 -6.36 -6.43
N VAL A 21 -9.17 -6.68 -5.60
CA VAL A 21 -7.94 -5.90 -5.41
C VAL A 21 -7.28 -5.56 -6.76
N ARG A 22 -7.33 -6.50 -7.71
CA ARG A 22 -6.86 -6.28 -9.08
C ARG A 22 -7.57 -5.12 -9.77
N PHE A 23 -8.90 -5.06 -9.70
CA PHE A 23 -9.67 -3.97 -10.31
C PHE A 23 -9.38 -2.63 -9.59
N GLY A 24 -9.22 -2.67 -8.26
CA GLY A 24 -8.82 -1.50 -7.47
C GLY A 24 -7.48 -0.91 -7.93
N LEU A 25 -6.47 -1.77 -8.11
CA LEU A 25 -5.13 -1.36 -8.57
C LEU A 25 -5.13 -0.92 -10.04
N LEU A 26 -5.72 -1.72 -10.94
CA LEU A 26 -5.67 -1.47 -12.38
C LEU A 26 -6.58 -0.31 -12.82
N GLY A 27 -7.71 -0.10 -12.14
CA GLY A 27 -8.77 0.83 -12.55
C GLY A 27 -9.56 0.41 -13.78
N SER A 28 -9.31 -0.81 -14.27
CA SER A 28 -9.92 -1.39 -15.45
C SER A 28 -9.89 -2.92 -15.32
N LYS A 29 -10.69 -3.59 -16.15
CA LYS A 29 -10.72 -5.06 -16.28
C LYS A 29 -9.43 -5.60 -16.91
N THR A 30 -8.74 -4.77 -17.70
CA THR A 30 -7.49 -5.09 -18.40
C THR A 30 -6.46 -3.99 -18.23
N VAL A 31 -5.18 -4.31 -18.45
CA VAL A 31 -4.07 -3.35 -18.40
C VAL A 31 -4.19 -2.40 -19.60
N GLY A 32 -4.16 -1.10 -19.33
CA GLY A 32 -4.24 -0.06 -20.36
C GLY A 32 -3.73 1.29 -19.88
N ALA A 33 -4.07 2.36 -20.60
CA ALA A 33 -3.59 3.72 -20.30
C ALA A 33 -3.91 4.18 -18.86
N ALA A 34 -5.11 3.86 -18.35
CA ALA A 34 -5.50 4.18 -16.98
C ALA A 34 -4.63 3.49 -15.92
N THR A 35 -4.23 2.24 -16.18
CA THR A 35 -3.30 1.49 -15.32
C THR A 35 -1.93 2.14 -15.32
N LEU A 36 -1.41 2.52 -16.50
CA LEU A 36 -0.09 3.12 -16.63
C LEU A 36 0.04 4.40 -15.79
N LEU A 37 -0.96 5.29 -15.86
CA LEU A 37 -0.97 6.53 -15.08
C LEU A 37 -1.03 6.26 -13.57
N ARG A 38 -1.83 5.29 -13.13
CA ARG A 38 -1.93 4.93 -11.71
C ARG A 38 -0.63 4.36 -11.16
N PHE A 39 0.02 3.46 -11.91
CA PHE A 39 1.32 2.92 -11.51
C PHE A 39 2.42 3.97 -11.53
N TYR A 40 2.38 4.93 -12.47
CA TYR A 40 3.30 6.06 -12.48
C TYR A 40 3.17 6.89 -11.19
N VAL A 41 1.96 7.29 -10.82
CA VAL A 41 1.72 8.04 -9.57
C VAL A 41 2.10 7.23 -8.34
N LEU A 42 1.72 5.95 -8.30
CA LEU A 42 2.07 5.05 -7.21
C LEU A 42 3.59 4.92 -7.06
N HIS A 43 4.34 4.81 -8.17
CA HIS A 43 5.78 4.62 -8.15
C HIS A 43 6.57 5.91 -7.89
N CYS A 44 6.13 7.05 -8.44
CA CYS A 44 6.87 8.30 -8.31
C CYS A 44 6.49 9.10 -7.07
N ILE A 45 5.30 8.86 -6.48
CA ILE A 45 4.80 9.63 -5.34
C ILE A 45 4.56 8.71 -4.14
N ALA A 46 3.67 7.73 -4.25
CA ALA A 46 3.24 6.96 -3.08
C ALA A 46 4.37 6.10 -2.49
N VAL A 47 5.12 5.37 -3.32
CA VAL A 47 6.23 4.53 -2.88
C VAL A 47 7.39 5.35 -2.29
N PRO A 48 7.87 6.44 -2.92
CA PRO A 48 8.96 7.25 -2.36
C PRO A 48 8.56 7.94 -1.06
N LEU A 49 7.31 8.45 -0.96
CA LEU A 49 6.83 9.04 0.30
C LEU A 49 6.67 8.00 1.40
N GLY A 50 6.11 6.83 1.08
CA GLY A 50 5.98 5.72 2.03
C GLY A 50 7.34 5.23 2.52
N ALA A 51 8.28 5.02 1.60
CA ALA A 51 9.65 4.64 1.93
C ALA A 51 10.35 5.73 2.77
N GLY A 52 10.21 7.01 2.41
CA GLY A 52 10.76 8.13 3.15
C GLY A 52 10.22 8.21 4.59
N LEU A 53 8.92 8.00 4.77
CA LEU A 53 8.30 7.93 6.10
C LEU A 53 8.83 6.75 6.91
N LEU A 54 8.89 5.56 6.31
CA LEU A 54 9.42 4.37 6.97
C LEU A 54 10.89 4.55 7.37
N ILE A 55 11.71 5.15 6.51
CA ILE A 55 13.11 5.48 6.80
C ILE A 55 13.19 6.51 7.93
N ALA A 56 12.36 7.55 7.92
CA ALA A 56 12.33 8.55 8.97
C ALA A 56 11.95 7.93 10.34
N VAL A 57 10.93 7.08 10.37
CA VAL A 57 10.53 6.34 11.57
C VAL A 57 11.65 5.40 12.01
N HIS A 58 12.27 4.68 11.07
CA HIS A 58 13.38 3.78 11.34
C HIS A 58 14.55 4.51 12.02
N PHE A 59 15.00 5.63 11.45
CA PHE A 59 16.09 6.42 12.04
C PHE A 59 15.71 7.12 13.34
N TRP A 60 14.46 7.58 13.47
CA TRP A 60 13.96 8.11 14.74
C TRP A 60 14.02 7.06 15.85
N ARG A 61 13.61 5.81 15.55
CA ARG A 61 13.70 4.68 16.47
C ARG A 61 15.16 4.35 16.81
N VAL A 62 16.04 4.21 15.82
CA VAL A 62 17.48 3.95 16.06
C VAL A 62 18.09 5.02 16.96
N ARG A 63 17.78 6.31 16.73
CA ARG A 63 18.26 7.41 17.58
C ARG A 63 17.67 7.36 18.99
N LYS A 64 16.41 6.95 19.14
CA LYS A 64 15.72 6.86 20.43
C LYS A 64 16.18 5.66 21.26
N ASP A 65 16.47 4.54 20.62
CA ASP A 65 16.77 3.26 21.27
C ASP A 65 18.27 3.11 21.64
N GLY A 66 19.06 4.18 21.58
CA GLY A 66 20.46 4.20 22.02
C GLY A 66 21.48 3.94 20.92
N GLY A 67 21.07 3.96 19.65
CA GLY A 67 21.94 3.75 18.50
C GLY A 67 21.91 2.31 17.99
N ILE A 68 22.95 1.93 17.25
CA ILE A 68 23.10 0.59 16.71
C ILE A 68 23.60 -0.35 17.83
N SER A 69 23.14 -1.61 17.84
CA SER A 69 23.50 -2.59 18.88
C SER A 69 25.00 -2.54 19.20
N GLY A 70 25.32 -2.42 20.48
CA GLY A 70 26.70 -2.32 20.98
C GLY A 70 27.53 -3.57 20.66
N PRO A 71 28.87 -3.45 20.71
CA PRO A 71 29.77 -4.53 20.35
C PRO A 71 29.59 -5.76 21.24
N MET A 72 29.72 -6.94 20.63
CA MET A 72 29.77 -8.26 21.28
C MET A 72 31.13 -8.51 21.90
#